data_AF-A0A7V8VNJ3-F1
#
_entry.id   AF-A0A7V8VNJ3-F1
#
_cell.length_a   1.000
_cell.length_b   1.000
_cell.length_c   1.000
_cell.angle_alpha   90.00
_cell.angle_beta   90.00
_cell.angle_gamma   90.00
#
_symmetry.space_group_name_H-M   'P 1'
#
loop_
_entity.id
_entity.type
_entity.pdbx_description
1 polymer ?
#
loop_
_entity_poly.entity_id
_entity_poly.type
_entity_poly.pdbx_seq_one_letter_code
_entity_poly.pdbx_strand_id
1 'polypeptide(L)'
;MILPCALIAICALAQAQENPAQEAARLMVEGEGNFFQASQEHGTRAAFLQFLAEEAIVFQPRPVNGREAWRKRPEKGIALSWKPLFAAMARSADLGYTTGPAEWRKAKEDEKPFGYSQFVSIWRKQKDRSWKVALDVGSEVPGPPKADETPQLEFSFGPTPVATNGSQISPSKELHEAESKFAAAAQADSAAALLAASSAAVRVHRENAFPRSARRRRGRC
;
A
#
# COMPACT_ATOMS: atom_id res chain seq x y z
N MET A 1 -19.15 63.34 -21.90
CA MET A 1 -19.46 62.03 -21.30
C MET A 1 -18.70 60.97 -22.09
N ILE A 2 -17.54 60.54 -21.62
CA ILE A 2 -16.74 59.45 -22.21
C ILE A 2 -16.77 58.31 -21.19
N LEU A 3 -17.43 57.21 -21.55
CA LEU A 3 -17.59 56.03 -20.71
C LEU A 3 -16.34 55.15 -20.88
N PRO A 4 -15.55 54.85 -19.83
CA PRO A 4 -14.41 53.96 -19.97
C PRO A 4 -14.92 52.51 -19.98
N CYS A 5 -14.66 51.81 -21.08
CA CYS A 5 -14.90 50.38 -21.21
C CYS A 5 -13.81 49.65 -20.40
N ALA A 6 -14.15 49.26 -19.17
CA ALA A 6 -13.26 48.46 -18.33
C ALA A 6 -13.24 47.01 -18.84
N LEU A 7 -12.15 46.61 -19.50
CA LEU A 7 -11.83 45.22 -19.77
C LEU A 7 -11.51 44.52 -18.45
N ILE A 8 -12.46 43.75 -17.92
CA ILE A 8 -12.21 42.79 -16.84
C ILE A 8 -11.48 41.60 -17.48
N ALA A 9 -10.16 41.55 -17.32
CA ALA A 9 -9.38 40.36 -17.59
C ALA A 9 -9.71 39.30 -16.54
N ILE A 10 -10.62 38.38 -16.86
CA ILE A 10 -10.84 37.18 -16.07
C ILE A 10 -9.62 36.29 -16.28
N CYS A 11 -8.67 36.40 -15.35
CA CYS A 11 -7.57 35.46 -15.21
C CYS A 11 -8.18 34.12 -14.79
N ALA A 12 -8.43 33.24 -15.75
CA ALA A 12 -8.86 31.87 -15.48
C ALA A 12 -7.69 31.15 -14.78
N LEU A 13 -7.70 31.16 -13.45
CA LEU A 13 -6.95 30.21 -12.65
C LEU A 13 -7.50 28.84 -13.00
N ALA A 14 -6.86 28.15 -13.95
CA ALA A 14 -7.04 26.74 -14.17
C ALA A 14 -6.63 26.03 -12.86
N GLN A 15 -7.59 25.79 -11.98
CA GLN A 15 -7.38 24.87 -10.88
C GLN A 15 -7.09 23.53 -11.55
N ALA A 16 -5.84 23.08 -11.48
CA ALA A 16 -5.47 21.74 -11.90
C ALA A 16 -6.30 20.77 -11.05
N GLN A 17 -7.35 20.21 -11.66
CA GLN A 17 -8.21 19.25 -11.00
C GLN A 17 -7.34 18.06 -10.57
N GLU A 18 -7.23 17.83 -9.26
CA GLU A 18 -6.45 16.71 -8.74
C GLU A 18 -6.95 15.40 -9.35
N ASN A 19 -6.02 14.56 -9.77
CA ASN A 19 -6.34 13.26 -10.33
C ASN A 19 -7.07 12.44 -9.25
N PRO A 20 -8.25 11.83 -9.53
CA PRO A 20 -8.97 11.01 -8.56
C PRO A 20 -8.12 9.94 -7.86
N ALA A 21 -7.11 9.39 -8.56
CA ALA A 21 -6.18 8.43 -7.98
C ALA A 21 -5.20 9.06 -6.98
N GLN A 22 -4.80 10.32 -7.16
CA GLN A 22 -3.93 11.04 -6.22
C GLN A 22 -4.68 11.34 -4.92
N GLU A 23 -5.89 11.87 -5.02
CA GLU A 23 -6.72 12.14 -3.84
C GLU A 23 -7.10 10.84 -3.12
N ALA A 24 -7.47 9.79 -3.86
CA ALA A 24 -7.72 8.48 -3.26
C ALA A 24 -6.49 7.92 -2.54
N ALA A 25 -5.29 8.09 -3.10
CA ALA A 25 -4.06 7.65 -2.45
C ALA A 25 -3.80 8.41 -1.14
N ARG A 26 -4.03 9.73 -1.13
CA ARG A 26 -3.91 10.56 0.08
C ARG A 26 -4.89 10.10 1.16
N LEU A 27 -6.16 9.90 0.81
CA LEU A 27 -7.20 9.42 1.73
C LEU A 27 -6.93 8.00 2.24
N MET A 28 -6.36 7.11 1.40
CA MET A 28 -5.95 5.77 1.82
C MET A 28 -4.81 5.84 2.84
N VAL A 29 -3.79 6.67 2.60
CA VAL A 29 -2.68 6.88 3.54
C VAL A 29 -3.16 7.52 4.84
N GLU A 30 -4.11 8.44 4.78
CA GLU A 30 -4.79 8.98 5.96
C GLU A 30 -5.51 7.86 6.73
N GLY A 31 -6.17 6.93 6.01
CA GLY A 31 -6.75 5.72 6.58
C GLY A 31 -5.74 4.83 7.31
N GLU A 32 -4.54 4.63 6.74
CA GLU A 32 -3.42 3.94 7.39
C GLU A 32 -2.96 4.67 8.67
N GLY A 33 -2.86 6.00 8.61
CA GLY A 33 -2.53 6.82 9.78
C GLY A 33 -3.57 6.68 10.90
N ASN A 34 -4.86 6.73 10.55
CA ASN A 34 -5.97 6.56 11.49
C ASN A 34 -5.99 5.14 12.08
N PHE A 35 -5.64 4.13 11.28
CA PHE A 35 -5.50 2.75 11.74
C PHE A 35 -4.39 2.62 12.79
N PHE A 36 -3.22 3.22 12.52
CA PHE A 36 -2.15 3.29 13.51
C PHE A 36 -2.57 4.07 14.76
N GLN A 37 -3.19 5.25 14.65
CA GLN A 37 -3.64 6.00 15.83
C GLN A 37 -4.61 5.18 16.69
N ALA A 38 -5.57 4.48 16.06
CA ALA A 38 -6.49 3.60 16.78
C ALA A 38 -5.76 2.49 17.54
N SER A 39 -4.63 1.95 17.03
CA SER A 39 -3.86 0.96 17.79
C SER A 39 -3.15 1.58 18.99
N GLN A 40 -2.76 2.85 18.89
CA GLN A 40 -2.12 3.58 19.97
C GLN A 40 -3.10 3.97 21.09
N GLU A 41 -4.37 4.23 20.74
CA GLU A 41 -5.42 4.67 21.66
C GLU A 41 -6.23 3.52 22.25
N HIS A 42 -6.53 2.49 21.46
CA HIS A 42 -7.45 1.41 21.81
C HIS A 42 -6.78 0.03 21.85
N GLY A 43 -5.50 -0.04 21.50
CA GLY A 43 -4.73 -1.28 21.42
C GLY A 43 -4.82 -1.94 20.05
N THR A 44 -3.77 -2.69 19.71
CA THR A 44 -3.58 -3.34 18.40
C THR A 44 -4.79 -4.18 17.98
N ARG A 45 -5.32 -5.02 18.88
CA ARG A 45 -6.47 -5.88 18.56
C ARG A 45 -7.71 -5.09 18.16
N ALA A 46 -8.05 -4.05 18.91
CA ALA A 46 -9.25 -3.25 18.65
C ALA A 46 -9.14 -2.53 17.30
N ALA A 47 -7.96 -1.95 17.01
CA ALA A 47 -7.68 -1.29 15.75
C ALA A 47 -7.83 -2.23 14.55
N PHE A 48 -7.24 -3.44 14.60
CA PHE A 48 -7.39 -4.40 13.51
C PHE A 48 -8.86 -4.80 13.31
N LEU A 49 -9.62 -5.02 14.39
CA LEU A 49 -11.05 -5.31 14.29
C LEU A 49 -11.90 -4.13 13.79
N GLN A 50 -11.40 -2.90 13.90
CA GLN A 50 -12.05 -1.71 13.35
C GLN A 50 -11.73 -1.52 11.86
N PHE A 51 -10.48 -1.72 11.45
CA PHE A 51 -9.99 -1.34 10.11
C PHE A 51 -9.98 -2.49 9.10
N LEU A 52 -9.98 -3.76 9.54
CA LEU A 52 -10.16 -4.89 8.63
C LEU A 52 -11.58 -4.92 8.06
N ALA A 53 -11.65 -5.12 6.74
CA ALA A 53 -12.88 -5.49 6.05
C ALA A 53 -13.44 -6.81 6.62
N GLU A 54 -14.72 -7.08 6.40
CA GLU A 54 -15.39 -8.26 6.95
C GLU A 54 -14.73 -9.57 6.49
N GLU A 55 -14.44 -9.61 5.18
CA GLU A 55 -13.78 -10.69 4.44
C GLU A 55 -12.25 -10.56 4.38
N ALA A 56 -11.65 -9.65 5.16
CA ALA A 56 -10.22 -9.40 5.07
C ALA A 56 -9.39 -10.66 5.31
N ILE A 57 -8.28 -10.80 4.58
CA ILE A 57 -7.33 -11.91 4.74
C ILE A 57 -6.10 -11.42 5.49
N VAL A 58 -5.65 -12.20 6.48
CA VAL A 58 -4.34 -11.99 7.13
C VAL A 58 -3.51 -13.26 7.02
N PHE A 59 -2.18 -13.13 7.04
CA PHE A 59 -1.26 -14.28 6.94
C PHE A 59 -0.66 -14.63 8.30
N GLN A 60 -0.93 -15.85 8.80
CA GLN A 60 -0.40 -16.34 10.09
C GLN A 60 -0.16 -17.87 10.11
N PRO A 61 0.87 -18.43 9.44
CA PRO A 61 1.56 -17.93 8.25
C PRO A 61 0.74 -18.19 6.96
N ARG A 62 -0.34 -18.98 7.05
CA ARG A 62 -1.28 -19.24 5.96
C ARG A 62 -2.37 -18.17 5.92
N PRO A 63 -3.02 -17.94 4.77
CA PRO A 63 -4.16 -17.02 4.69
C PRO A 63 -5.32 -17.53 5.54
N VAL A 64 -5.86 -16.65 6.38
CA VAL A 64 -7.04 -16.89 7.22
C VAL A 64 -7.95 -15.66 7.23
N ASN A 65 -9.21 -15.80 7.65
CA ASN A 65 -10.05 -14.63 7.89
C ASN A 65 -9.43 -13.76 9.00
N GLY A 66 -9.19 -12.50 8.68
CA GLY A 66 -8.51 -11.53 9.52
C GLY A 66 -9.26 -11.24 10.81
N ARG A 67 -10.55 -10.92 10.71
CA ARG A 67 -11.35 -10.57 11.88
C ARG A 67 -11.46 -11.75 12.85
N GLU A 68 -11.66 -12.96 12.35
CA GLU A 68 -11.67 -14.17 13.18
C GLU A 68 -10.32 -14.41 13.86
N ALA A 69 -9.21 -14.28 13.13
CA ALA A 69 -7.87 -14.44 13.68
C ALA A 69 -7.58 -13.41 14.78
N TRP A 70 -7.93 -12.15 14.56
CA TRP A 70 -7.71 -11.07 15.53
C TRP A 70 -8.65 -11.12 16.73
N ARG A 71 -9.89 -11.62 16.58
CA ARG A 71 -10.81 -11.83 17.71
C ARG A 71 -10.25 -12.79 18.75
N LYS A 72 -9.52 -13.82 18.31
CA LYS A 72 -8.91 -14.87 19.15
C LYS A 72 -7.67 -14.40 19.91
N ARG A 73 -7.08 -13.26 19.52
CA ARG A 73 -5.92 -12.69 20.23
C ARG A 73 -6.34 -12.09 21.57
N PRO A 74 -5.47 -12.11 22.59
CA PRO A 74 -5.67 -11.32 23.81
C PRO A 74 -5.81 -9.83 23.49
N GLU A 75 -6.56 -9.10 24.33
CA GLU A 75 -6.73 -7.65 24.17
C GLU A 75 -5.43 -6.86 24.45
N LYS A 76 -4.58 -7.41 25.31
CA LYS A 76 -3.31 -6.83 25.73
C LYS A 76 -2.14 -7.77 25.43
N GLY A 77 -0.92 -7.25 25.48
CA GLY A 77 0.30 -8.07 25.42
C GLY A 77 1.00 -8.07 24.06
N ILE A 78 0.56 -7.24 23.12
CA ILE A 78 1.30 -6.91 21.89
C ILE A 78 1.02 -5.45 21.48
N ALA A 79 2.08 -4.69 21.27
CA ALA A 79 2.03 -3.37 20.64
C ALA A 79 2.73 -3.45 19.28
N LEU A 80 2.00 -3.10 18.23
CA LEU A 80 2.55 -2.97 16.88
C LEU A 80 2.74 -1.49 16.58
N SER A 81 3.92 -1.13 16.09
CA SER A 81 4.20 0.20 15.55
C SER A 81 4.59 0.06 14.10
N TRP A 82 4.00 0.86 13.22
CA TRP A 82 4.26 0.80 11.79
C TRP A 82 4.08 2.17 11.14
N LYS A 83 4.70 2.34 9.97
CA LYS A 83 4.59 3.58 9.20
C LYS A 83 4.68 3.29 7.71
N PRO A 84 3.73 3.77 6.88
CA PRO A 84 3.85 3.63 5.43
C PRO A 84 5.02 4.49 4.92
N LEU A 85 5.87 3.88 4.10
CA LEU A 85 6.93 4.56 3.35
C LEU A 85 6.67 4.51 1.85
N PHE A 86 5.71 3.70 1.43
CA PHE A 86 5.28 3.62 0.06
C PHE A 86 3.77 3.40 0.00
N ALA A 87 3.13 4.04 -0.97
CA ALA A 87 1.74 3.82 -1.30
C ALA A 87 1.57 3.69 -2.82
N ALA A 88 0.73 2.77 -3.27
CA ALA A 88 0.30 2.71 -4.65
C ALA A 88 -1.22 2.71 -4.76
N MET A 89 -1.74 3.32 -5.81
CA MET A 89 -3.18 3.42 -6.05
C MET A 89 -3.51 2.92 -7.46
N ALA A 90 -4.51 2.04 -7.53
CA ALA A 90 -5.08 1.63 -8.80
C ALA A 90 -5.76 2.82 -9.49
N ARG A 91 -5.79 2.80 -10.82
CA ARG A 91 -6.43 3.87 -11.61
C ARG A 91 -7.92 4.04 -11.27
N SER A 92 -8.59 2.97 -10.86
CA SER A 92 -9.99 2.97 -10.43
C SER A 92 -10.24 3.78 -9.14
N ALA A 93 -9.18 4.14 -8.40
CA ALA A 93 -9.26 4.95 -7.16
C ALA A 93 -10.10 4.31 -6.02
N ASP A 94 -10.28 2.99 -6.09
CA ASP A 94 -11.03 2.17 -5.13
C ASP A 94 -10.21 1.01 -4.52
N LEU A 95 -8.99 0.79 -5.00
CA LEU A 95 -8.06 -0.23 -4.52
C LEU A 95 -6.64 0.32 -4.53
N GLY A 96 -5.90 0.14 -3.44
CA GLY A 96 -4.50 0.51 -3.35
C GLY A 96 -3.77 -0.31 -2.30
N TYR A 97 -2.47 -0.07 -2.13
CA TYR A 97 -1.73 -0.66 -1.04
C TYR A 97 -0.73 0.31 -0.42
N THR A 98 -0.43 0.07 0.85
CA THR A 98 0.62 0.73 1.62
C THR A 98 1.63 -0.31 2.08
N THR A 99 2.89 0.09 2.25
CA THR A 99 3.92 -0.77 2.82
C THR A 99 5.00 0.04 3.51
N GLY A 100 5.64 -0.56 4.51
CA GLY A 100 6.74 0.04 5.26
C GLY A 100 7.20 -0.86 6.41
N PRO A 101 8.12 -0.36 7.25
CA PRO A 101 8.59 -1.07 8.42
C PRO A 101 7.50 -1.14 9.48
N ALA A 102 7.53 -2.23 10.21
CA ALA A 102 6.76 -2.43 11.42
C ALA A 102 7.62 -3.10 12.49
N GLU A 103 7.33 -2.83 13.75
CA GLU A 103 8.04 -3.39 14.90
C GLU A 103 7.05 -3.82 15.98
N TRP A 104 7.38 -4.92 16.64
CA TRP A 104 6.56 -5.53 17.69
C TRP A 104 7.20 -5.33 19.06
N ARG A 105 6.39 -4.93 20.05
CA ARG A 105 6.76 -4.81 21.47
C ARG A 105 5.77 -5.56 22.35
N LYS A 106 6.17 -5.97 23.57
CA LYS A 106 5.27 -6.65 24.52
C LYS A 106 4.30 -5.64 25.14
N ALA A 107 4.80 -4.45 25.46
CA ALA A 107 4.05 -3.27 25.83
C ALA A 107 4.49 -2.05 25.00
N LYS A 108 3.64 -1.04 24.88
CA LYS A 108 3.92 0.16 24.08
C LYS A 108 5.11 0.95 24.64
N GLU A 109 5.29 0.88 25.96
CA GLU A 109 6.31 1.59 26.74
C GLU A 109 7.66 0.88 26.73
N ASP A 110 7.74 -0.35 26.19
CA ASP A 110 9.00 -1.09 26.14
C ASP A 110 10.01 -0.40 25.23
N GLU A 111 11.23 -0.20 25.75
CA GLU A 111 12.31 0.43 25.01
C GLU A 111 12.73 -0.40 23.78
N LYS A 112 12.72 -1.73 23.91
CA LYS A 112 13.25 -2.65 22.89
C LYS A 112 12.14 -3.43 22.20
N PRO A 113 11.99 -3.30 20.87
CA PRO A 113 11.20 -4.24 20.08
C PRO A 113 11.72 -5.67 20.23
N PHE A 114 10.81 -6.63 20.20
CA PHE A 114 11.16 -8.06 20.15
C PHE A 114 11.15 -8.63 18.72
N GLY A 115 10.62 -7.88 17.75
CA GLY A 115 10.53 -8.32 16.36
C GLY A 115 10.40 -7.15 15.40
N TYR A 116 10.88 -7.37 14.18
CA TYR A 116 10.84 -6.40 13.09
C TYR A 116 10.21 -7.05 11.87
N SER A 117 9.42 -6.29 11.13
CA SER A 117 8.76 -6.78 9.93
C SER A 117 8.61 -5.67 8.89
N GLN A 118 8.20 -6.07 7.70
CA GLN A 118 7.67 -5.18 6.68
C GLN A 118 6.21 -5.55 6.47
N PHE A 119 5.34 -4.56 6.58
CA PHE A 119 3.91 -4.78 6.39
C PHE A 119 3.52 -4.48 4.95
N VAL A 120 2.44 -5.12 4.50
CA VAL A 120 1.71 -4.78 3.28
C VAL A 120 0.23 -4.79 3.62
N SER A 121 -0.42 -3.63 3.51
CA SER A 121 -1.87 -3.50 3.64
C SER A 121 -2.46 -3.21 2.28
N ILE A 122 -3.32 -4.10 1.75
CA ILE A 122 -4.16 -3.80 0.59
C ILE A 122 -5.46 -3.18 1.11
N TRP A 123 -5.73 -1.97 0.65
CA TRP A 123 -6.89 -1.19 1.03
C TRP A 123 -7.94 -1.21 -0.07
N ARG A 124 -9.20 -1.38 0.32
CA ARG A 124 -10.36 -1.29 -0.56
C ARG A 124 -11.33 -0.23 -0.05
N LYS A 125 -11.72 0.67 -0.95
CA LYS A 125 -12.76 1.66 -0.69
C LYS A 125 -14.12 0.95 -0.64
N GLN A 126 -14.85 1.18 0.43
CA GLN A 126 -16.17 0.60 0.68
C GLN A 126 -17.26 1.44 0.01
N LYS A 127 -18.50 0.92 -0.02
CA LYS A 127 -19.66 1.63 -0.61
C LYS A 127 -19.96 2.97 0.06
N ASP A 128 -19.70 3.08 1.36
CA ASP A 128 -19.83 4.31 2.16
C ASP A 128 -18.64 5.28 1.99
N ARG A 129 -17.70 4.94 1.09
CA ARG A 129 -16.44 5.66 0.81
C ARG A 129 -15.39 5.56 1.92
N SER A 130 -15.64 4.82 3.00
CA SER A 130 -14.59 4.49 3.97
C SER A 130 -13.54 3.56 3.36
N TRP A 131 -12.32 3.58 3.89
CA TRP A 131 -11.27 2.64 3.51
C TRP A 131 -11.19 1.52 4.55
N LYS A 132 -11.10 0.26 4.07
CA LYS A 132 -10.85 -0.91 4.92
C LYS A 132 -9.70 -1.73 4.35
N VAL A 133 -8.94 -2.36 5.23
CA VAL A 133 -7.88 -3.30 4.87
C VAL A 133 -8.54 -4.60 4.42
N ALA A 134 -8.37 -4.95 3.15
CA ALA A 134 -8.86 -6.20 2.55
C ALA A 134 -7.83 -7.34 2.66
N LEU A 135 -6.55 -7.01 2.74
CA LEU A 135 -5.48 -7.98 2.99
C LEU A 135 -4.36 -7.32 3.80
N ASP A 136 -3.85 -8.02 4.81
CA ASP A 136 -2.70 -7.58 5.61
C ASP A 136 -1.66 -8.70 5.73
N VAL A 137 -0.41 -8.37 5.46
CA VAL A 137 0.71 -9.30 5.49
C VAL A 137 1.88 -8.64 6.21
N GLY A 138 2.44 -9.32 7.20
CA GLY A 138 3.77 -9.04 7.73
C GLY A 138 4.78 -10.06 7.20
N SER A 139 5.98 -9.60 6.86
CA SER A 139 7.15 -10.47 6.62
C SER A 139 8.27 -10.06 7.56
N GLU A 140 8.83 -10.99 8.33
CA GLU A 140 9.88 -10.65 9.30
C GLU A 140 11.14 -10.19 8.57
N VAL A 141 11.87 -9.28 9.21
CA VAL A 141 13.17 -8.82 8.75
C VAL A 141 14.21 -8.98 9.87
N PRO A 142 15.51 -9.13 9.55
CA PRO A 142 16.52 -9.48 10.55
C PRO A 142 16.80 -8.41 11.62
N GLY A 143 16.25 -7.21 11.47
CA GLY A 143 16.52 -6.08 12.35
C GLY A 143 15.81 -4.80 11.89
N PRO A 144 16.05 -3.68 12.59
CA PRO A 144 15.47 -2.41 12.21
C PRO A 144 15.99 -1.94 10.83
N PRO A 145 15.26 -1.04 10.16
CA PRO A 145 15.80 -0.30 9.01
C PRO A 145 17.13 0.36 9.37
N LYS A 146 18.00 0.57 8.38
CA LYS A 146 19.27 1.28 8.60
C LYS A 146 19.00 2.75 8.95
N ALA A 147 19.69 3.25 9.98
CA ALA A 147 19.43 4.57 10.59
C ALA A 147 19.56 5.78 9.63
N ASP A 148 20.32 5.65 8.55
CA ASP A 148 20.57 6.75 7.60
C ASP A 148 19.45 6.92 6.56
N GLU A 149 18.40 6.10 6.63
CA GLU A 149 17.25 6.19 5.75
C GLU A 149 16.11 6.85 6.55
N THR A 150 15.84 8.15 6.31
CA THR A 150 14.55 8.79 6.61
C THR A 150 13.71 8.87 5.32
N PRO A 151 13.25 7.73 4.79
CA PRO A 151 12.50 7.72 3.55
C PRO A 151 11.21 8.52 3.73
N GLN A 152 10.99 9.46 2.83
CA GLN A 152 9.71 10.11 2.65
C GLN A 152 8.74 9.11 2.03
N LEU A 153 7.45 9.27 2.31
CA LEU A 153 6.41 8.46 1.68
C LEU A 153 6.46 8.64 0.16
N GLU A 154 6.71 7.56 -0.56
CA GLU A 154 6.72 7.53 -2.03
C GLU A 154 5.37 7.04 -2.56
N PHE A 155 4.82 7.75 -3.55
CA PHE A 155 3.60 7.35 -4.24
C PHE A 155 3.90 6.73 -5.61
N SER A 156 3.16 5.68 -5.96
CA SER A 156 3.16 5.09 -7.30
C SER A 156 1.72 5.01 -7.85
N PHE A 157 1.57 5.45 -9.09
CA PHE A 157 0.29 5.40 -9.80
C PHE A 157 0.46 4.52 -11.03
N GLY A 158 -0.54 3.69 -11.30
CA GLY A 158 -0.53 2.84 -12.51
C GLY A 158 -0.37 3.68 -13.78
N PRO A 159 0.26 3.14 -14.83
CA PRO A 159 0.42 3.87 -16.09
C PRO A 159 -0.95 4.22 -16.69
N THR A 160 -1.03 5.39 -17.33
CA THR A 160 -2.15 5.72 -18.20
C THR A 160 -2.15 4.73 -19.35
N PRO A 161 -3.20 3.93 -19.58
CA PRO A 161 -3.26 3.06 -20.74
C PRO A 161 -3.13 3.91 -22.00
N VAL A 162 -2.28 3.47 -22.93
CA VAL A 162 -2.41 3.92 -24.31
C VAL A 162 -3.71 3.33 -24.82
N ALA A 163 -4.61 4.16 -25.35
CA ALA A 163 -5.86 3.68 -25.96
C ALA A 163 -5.50 2.71 -27.10
N THR A 164 -5.59 1.41 -26.82
CA THR A 164 -5.46 0.38 -27.84
C THR A 164 -6.79 0.32 -28.57
N ASN A 165 -6.83 0.92 -29.76
CA ASN A 165 -7.95 0.78 -30.68
C ASN A 165 -8.30 -0.70 -30.85
N GLY A 166 -9.43 -1.15 -30.28
CA GLY A 166 -10.06 -2.42 -30.64
C GLY A 166 -9.74 -3.67 -29.83
N SER A 167 -9.02 -3.62 -28.69
CA SER A 167 -8.93 -4.81 -27.82
C SER A 167 -10.26 -5.03 -27.08
N GLN A 168 -11.02 -6.05 -27.49
CA GLN A 168 -12.26 -6.49 -26.83
C GLN A 168 -12.01 -7.37 -25.60
N ILE A 169 -10.75 -7.52 -25.15
CA ILE A 169 -10.40 -8.40 -24.04
C ILE A 169 -10.71 -7.67 -22.72
N SER A 170 -11.51 -8.29 -21.85
CA SER A 170 -11.77 -7.73 -20.52
C SER A 170 -10.47 -7.63 -19.71
N PRO A 171 -10.27 -6.59 -18.87
CA PRO A 171 -9.07 -6.46 -18.04
C PRO A 171 -8.76 -7.69 -17.17
N SER A 172 -9.80 -8.40 -16.72
CA SER A 172 -9.65 -9.65 -15.96
C SER A 172 -9.01 -10.77 -16.79
N LYS A 173 -9.38 -10.89 -18.06
CA LYS A 173 -8.79 -11.88 -18.97
C LYS A 173 -7.34 -11.51 -19.31
N GLU A 174 -7.04 -10.23 -19.53
CA GLU A 174 -5.66 -9.78 -19.74
C GLU A 174 -4.77 -10.07 -18.51
N LEU A 175 -5.27 -9.80 -17.30
CA LEU A 175 -4.57 -10.13 -16.06
C LEU A 175 -4.34 -11.63 -15.93
N HIS A 176 -5.37 -12.44 -16.14
CA HIS A 176 -5.26 -13.90 -16.06
C HIS A 176 -4.25 -14.48 -17.06
N GLU A 177 -4.22 -13.96 -18.29
CA GLU A 177 -3.23 -14.35 -19.29
C GLU A 177 -1.80 -13.94 -18.88
N ALA A 178 -1.62 -12.74 -18.32
CA ALA A 178 -0.33 -12.29 -17.81
C ALA A 178 0.17 -13.15 -16.64
N GLU A 179 -0.71 -13.47 -15.68
CA GLU A 179 -0.40 -14.36 -14.55
C GLU A 179 -0.07 -15.77 -15.01
N SER A 180 -0.82 -16.32 -15.97
CA SER A 180 -0.56 -17.65 -16.52
C SER A 180 0.80 -17.73 -17.21
N LYS A 181 1.16 -16.69 -17.99
CA LYS A 181 2.48 -16.58 -18.63
C LYS A 181 3.59 -16.48 -17.58
N PHE A 182 3.40 -15.66 -16.55
CA PHE A 182 4.34 -15.54 -15.45
C PHE A 182 4.53 -16.89 -14.75
N ALA A 183 3.44 -17.57 -14.39
CA ALA A 183 3.49 -18.86 -13.70
C ALA A 183 4.19 -19.94 -14.54
N ALA A 184 3.96 -19.98 -15.85
CA ALA A 184 4.65 -20.89 -16.75
C ALA A 184 6.17 -20.60 -16.80
N ALA A 185 6.56 -19.33 -16.93
CA ALA A 185 7.98 -18.93 -16.93
C ALA A 185 8.66 -19.22 -15.58
N ALA A 186 7.95 -19.00 -14.47
CA ALA A 186 8.47 -19.18 -13.13
C ALA A 186 8.76 -20.64 -12.76
N GLN A 187 8.16 -21.61 -13.46
CA GLN A 187 8.50 -23.03 -13.30
C GLN A 187 9.92 -23.35 -13.79
N ALA A 188 10.42 -22.62 -14.80
CA ALA A 188 11.78 -22.79 -15.31
C ALA A 188 12.79 -21.93 -14.53
N ASP A 189 12.48 -20.65 -14.34
CA ASP A 189 13.31 -19.72 -13.58
C ASP A 189 12.42 -18.62 -12.96
N SER A 190 12.13 -18.77 -11.67
CA SER A 190 11.27 -17.85 -10.93
C SER A 190 11.89 -16.45 -10.77
N ALA A 191 13.21 -16.35 -10.70
CA ALA A 191 13.89 -15.06 -10.57
C ALA A 191 13.83 -14.28 -11.89
N ALA A 192 14.17 -14.94 -13.00
CA ALA A 192 14.08 -14.32 -14.33
C ALA A 192 12.63 -13.97 -14.69
N ALA A 193 11.67 -14.86 -14.41
CA ALA A 193 10.25 -14.61 -14.64
C ALA A 193 9.75 -13.39 -13.85
N LEU A 194 10.14 -13.27 -12.57
CA LEU A 194 9.77 -12.14 -11.73
C LEU A 194 10.35 -10.84 -12.28
N LEU A 195 11.63 -10.82 -12.65
CA LEU A 195 12.27 -9.64 -13.23
C LEU A 195 11.60 -9.21 -14.54
N ALA A 196 11.24 -10.17 -15.40
CA ALA A 196 10.56 -9.90 -16.67
C ALA A 196 9.14 -9.34 -16.49
N ALA A 197 8.41 -9.79 -15.46
CA ALA A 197 7.06 -9.33 -15.16
C ALA A 197 7.01 -8.06 -14.28
N SER A 198 8.14 -7.65 -13.71
CA SER A 198 8.20 -6.56 -12.74
C SER A 198 8.08 -5.18 -13.37
N SER A 199 7.31 -4.31 -12.73
CA SER A 199 7.37 -2.87 -13.00
C SER A 199 8.59 -2.23 -12.32
N ALA A 200 8.95 -1.02 -12.73
CA ALA A 200 10.00 -0.24 -12.06
C ALA A 200 9.70 0.07 -10.58
N ALA A 201 8.43 -0.05 -10.17
CA ALA A 201 7.96 0.16 -8.81
C ALA A 201 7.82 -1.15 -8.00
N VAL A 202 8.19 -2.31 -8.56
CA VAL A 202 8.07 -3.59 -7.86
C VAL A 202 8.79 -3.55 -6.51
N ARG A 203 8.15 -4.12 -5.49
CA ARG A 203 8.73 -4.38 -4.18
C ARG A 203 8.57 -5.85 -3.86
N VAL A 204 9.69 -6.49 -3.51
CA VAL A 204 9.74 -7.93 -3.22
C VAL A 204 10.04 -8.10 -1.74
N HIS A 205 9.04 -8.61 -1.03
CA HIS A 205 9.10 -8.94 0.40
C HIS A 205 9.38 -10.43 0.54
N ARG A 206 10.34 -10.79 1.40
CA ARG A 206 10.70 -12.18 1.68
C ARG A 206 11.00 -12.32 3.16
N GLU A 207 10.64 -13.46 3.72
CA GLU A 207 10.90 -13.78 5.12
C GLU A 207 12.39 -13.65 5.43
N ASN A 208 12.71 -13.02 6.56
CA ASN A 208 14.07 -12.78 7.03
C ASN A 208 14.97 -12.02 6.04
N ALA A 209 14.40 -11.16 5.18
CA ALA A 209 15.16 -10.32 4.27
C ALA A 209 14.53 -8.92 4.11
N PHE A 210 15.38 -7.87 4.11
CA PHE A 210 14.91 -6.53 3.78
C PHE A 210 14.32 -6.45 2.37
N PRO A 211 13.29 -5.62 2.14
CA PRO A 211 12.63 -5.51 0.84
C PRO A 211 13.60 -5.16 -0.26
N ARG A 212 13.44 -5.80 -1.41
CA ARG A 212 14.14 -5.42 -2.64
C ARG A 212 13.20 -4.62 -3.50
N SER A 213 13.71 -3.59 -4.17
CA SER A 213 12.97 -2.85 -5.19
C SER A 213 13.81 -2.66 -6.43
N ALA A 214 13.16 -2.55 -7.59
CA ALA A 214 13.85 -2.39 -8.88
C ALA A 214 14.63 -1.06 -8.96
N ARG A 215 14.34 -0.07 -8.10
CA ARG A 215 15.03 1.23 -8.11
C ARG A 215 16.28 1.21 -7.22
N ARG A 216 17.43 0.95 -7.85
CA ARG A 216 18.63 1.79 -7.65
C ARG A 216 19.07 2.33 -9.00
N ARG A 217 18.53 3.48 -9.40
CA ARG A 217 19.37 4.39 -10.22
C ARG A 217 20.44 4.92 -9.27
N ARG A 218 21.56 4.19 -9.14
CA ARG A 218 22.82 4.83 -8.75
C ARG A 218 23.06 5.90 -9.81
N GLY A 219 22.85 7.16 -9.44
CA GLY A 219 23.47 8.27 -10.14
C GLY A 219 24.97 8.00 -10.15
N ARG A 220 25.56 8.18 -11.34
CA ARG A 220 26.96 7.95 -11.66
C ARG A 220 27.87 8.91 -10.88
N CYS A 221 29.15 8.52 -10.82
CA CYS A 221 30.32 9.23 -10.35
C CYS A 221 30.28 10.75 -10.57
#